data_AF-A0AA42I2X0-F1
#
_entry.id   AF-A0AA42I2X0-F1
#
_cell.length_a   1.000
_cell.length_b   1.000
_cell.length_c   1.000
_cell.angle_alpha   90.00
_cell.angle_beta   90.00
_cell.angle_gamma   90.00
#
_symmetry.space_group_name_H-M   'P 1'
#
loop_
_entity.id
_entity.type
_entity.pdbx_description
1 polymer ?
#
loop_
_entity_poly.entity_id
_entity_poly.type
_entity_poly.pdbx_seq_one_letter_code
_entity_poly.pdbx_strand_id
1 'polypeptide(L)'
;MKGETVVRITLWVLWSLWGIACLVLLLGAAANTLASRTQTVPLVLSPGATAQITVYRLIDDHLRLRLRYAADGTEADPEVLLRIETPTDQGDFRAGERSGVAGQGINRALASVESSGPTAFYFGYGRGDALPRGRSWLRVTVLEVDPALAGRAATVELQPPLDLLKLTDLDYVWLWPFFFWKVAALLLLIPGAALAVFTFTLRRWQHRASKQADSAVGTD
;
A
#
# COMPACT_ATOMS: atom_id res chain seq x y z
N MET A 1 17.60 -22.14 44.57
CA MET A 1 16.66 -21.00 44.72
C MET A 1 17.03 -19.79 43.85
N LYS A 2 18.26 -19.23 43.90
CA LYS A 2 18.62 -18.05 43.08
C LYS A 2 18.52 -18.26 41.54
N GLY A 3 18.99 -19.40 41.02
CA GLY A 3 19.00 -19.67 39.58
C GLY A 3 17.62 -19.79 38.93
N GLU A 4 16.66 -20.39 39.63
CA GLU A 4 15.28 -20.55 39.14
C GLU A 4 14.54 -19.21 39.02
N THR A 5 14.72 -18.32 40.00
CA THR A 5 14.17 -16.96 39.97
C THR A 5 14.73 -16.14 38.82
N VAL A 6 16.04 -16.26 38.55
CA VAL A 6 16.69 -15.56 37.42
C VAL A 6 16.13 -16.07 36.09
N VAL A 7 16.04 -17.38 35.89
CA VAL A 7 15.49 -17.97 34.65
C VAL A 7 14.05 -17.51 34.42
N ARG A 8 13.22 -17.49 35.47
CA ARG A 8 11.82 -17.03 35.37
C ARG A 8 11.72 -15.55 34.98
N ILE A 9 12.55 -14.68 35.58
CA ILE A 9 12.59 -13.25 35.25
C ILE A 9 13.07 -13.04 33.82
N THR A 10 14.15 -13.71 33.39
CA THR A 10 14.66 -13.61 32.01
C THR A 10 13.61 -14.05 31.00
N LEU A 11 12.91 -15.15 31.25
CA LEU A 11 11.88 -15.67 30.35
C LEU A 11 10.67 -14.72 30.30
N TRP A 12 10.28 -14.11 31.43
CA TRP A 12 9.23 -13.10 31.48
C TRP A 12 9.60 -11.85 30.67
N VAL A 13 10.84 -11.34 30.81
CA VAL A 13 11.34 -10.19 30.04
C VAL A 13 11.36 -10.49 28.54
N LEU A 14 11.84 -11.67 28.13
CA LEU A 14 11.90 -12.05 26.72
C LEU A 14 10.51 -12.20 26.09
N TRP A 15 9.54 -12.81 26.79
CA TRP A 15 8.15 -12.87 26.33
C TRP A 15 7.50 -11.49 26.27
N SER A 16 7.82 -10.61 27.22
CA SER A 16 7.31 -9.23 27.24
C SER A 16 7.85 -8.41 26.07
N LEU A 17 9.17 -8.49 25.82
CA LEU A 17 9.81 -7.83 24.67
C LEU A 17 9.25 -8.34 23.34
N TRP A 18 9.10 -9.66 23.20
CA TRP A 18 8.51 -10.26 22.01
C TRP A 18 7.05 -9.82 21.82
N GLY A 19 6.25 -9.83 22.89
CA GLY A 19 4.85 -9.37 22.87
C GLY A 19 4.72 -7.90 22.49
N ILE A 20 5.59 -7.03 23.03
CA ILE A 20 5.64 -5.61 22.66
C ILE A 20 6.00 -5.46 21.17
N ALA A 21 7.01 -6.19 20.69
CA ALA A 21 7.38 -6.16 19.27
C ALA A 21 6.23 -6.60 18.36
N CYS A 22 5.48 -7.65 18.74
CA CYS A 22 4.28 -8.09 18.04
C CYS A 22 3.21 -6.98 18.02
N LEU A 23 2.97 -6.31 19.15
CA LEU A 23 1.97 -5.26 19.26
C LEU A 23 2.34 -4.03 18.43
N VAL A 24 3.61 -3.60 18.46
CA VAL A 24 4.12 -2.51 17.62
C VAL A 24 3.99 -2.86 16.14
N LEU A 25 4.35 -4.09 15.75
CA LEU A 25 4.21 -4.55 14.37
C LEU A 25 2.75 -4.58 13.92
N LEU A 26 1.83 -5.04 14.77
CA LEU A 26 0.40 -5.10 14.46
C LEU A 26 -0.18 -3.70 14.30
N LEU A 27 0.11 -2.78 15.23
CA LEU A 27 -0.35 -1.39 15.15
C LEU A 27 0.22 -0.68 13.92
N GLY A 28 1.52 -0.84 13.65
CA GLY A 28 2.16 -0.26 12.47
C GLY A 28 1.65 -0.85 11.16
N ALA A 29 1.38 -2.16 11.11
CA ALA A 29 0.76 -2.81 9.95
C ALA A 29 -0.67 -2.30 9.73
N ALA A 30 -1.49 -2.20 10.79
CA ALA A 30 -2.85 -1.67 10.71
C ALA A 30 -2.85 -0.21 10.22
N ALA A 31 -2.01 0.64 10.79
CA ALA A 31 -1.84 2.03 10.34
C ALA A 31 -1.40 2.10 8.86
N ASN A 32 -0.44 1.25 8.46
CA ASN A 32 0.03 1.18 7.08
C ASN A 32 -1.06 0.67 6.12
N THR A 33 -1.93 -0.25 6.53
CA THR A 33 -3.08 -0.66 5.71
C THR A 33 -4.10 0.46 5.57
N LEU A 34 -4.33 1.24 6.63
CA LEU A 34 -5.28 2.35 6.62
C LEU A 34 -4.81 3.52 5.75
N ALA A 35 -3.49 3.76 5.71
CA ALA A 35 -2.84 4.80 4.91
C ALA A 35 -2.78 4.47 3.40
N SER A 36 -3.04 3.21 3.01
CA SER A 36 -3.00 2.76 1.62
C SER A 36 -4.32 3.05 0.93
N ARG A 37 -4.63 4.32 0.68
CA ARG A 37 -5.80 4.69 -0.11
C ARG A 37 -5.37 5.13 -1.50
N THR A 38 -5.97 4.51 -2.52
CA THR A 38 -5.99 5.05 -3.88
C THR A 38 -6.56 6.45 -3.82
N GLN A 39 -5.80 7.45 -4.27
CA GLN A 39 -6.25 8.83 -4.22
C GLN A 39 -7.19 9.08 -5.40
N THR A 40 -8.43 9.42 -5.08
CA THR A 40 -9.48 9.69 -6.07
C THR A 40 -9.86 11.15 -5.99
N VAL A 41 -9.88 11.85 -7.12
CA VAL A 41 -10.27 13.26 -7.16
C VAL A 41 -11.49 13.44 -8.05
N PRO A 42 -12.56 14.11 -7.55
CA PRO A 42 -13.73 14.40 -8.36
C PRO A 42 -13.37 15.41 -9.45
N LEU A 43 -13.81 15.12 -10.67
CA LEU A 43 -13.61 15.96 -11.83
C LEU A 43 -14.88 15.96 -12.66
N VAL A 44 -15.38 17.15 -12.99
CA VAL A 44 -16.48 17.27 -13.94
C VAL A 44 -15.90 17.18 -15.35
N LEU A 45 -16.45 16.31 -16.19
CA LEU A 45 -16.04 16.12 -17.57
C LEU A 45 -16.54 17.26 -18.46
N SER A 46 -16.03 18.46 -18.22
CA SER A 46 -16.29 19.65 -19.04
C SER A 46 -14.96 20.20 -19.56
N PRO A 47 -14.88 20.65 -20.82
CA PRO A 47 -13.66 21.27 -21.35
C PRO A 47 -13.18 22.41 -20.44
N GLY A 48 -11.89 22.39 -20.10
CA GLY A 48 -11.25 23.35 -19.19
C GLY A 48 -11.42 23.05 -17.69
N ALA A 49 -12.18 22.01 -17.30
CA ALA A 49 -12.26 21.61 -15.90
C ALA A 49 -10.90 21.10 -15.40
N THR A 50 -10.52 21.50 -14.19
CA THR A 50 -9.23 21.14 -13.59
C THR A 50 -9.40 20.48 -12.24
N ALA A 51 -8.52 19.53 -11.94
CA ALA A 51 -8.40 18.86 -10.66
C ALA A 51 -6.93 18.70 -10.30
N GLN A 52 -6.55 19.05 -9.07
CA GLN A 52 -5.18 18.92 -8.59
C GLN A 52 -5.08 17.82 -7.53
N ILE A 53 -4.07 16.97 -7.65
CA ILE A 53 -3.76 15.90 -6.71
C ILE A 53 -2.35 16.12 -6.18
N THR A 54 -2.17 16.03 -4.87
CA THR A 54 -0.84 16.06 -4.25
C THR A 54 -0.54 14.68 -3.71
N VAL A 55 0.60 14.11 -4.11
CA VAL A 55 0.98 12.73 -3.85
C VAL A 55 2.43 12.66 -3.36
N TYR A 56 2.70 11.66 -2.54
CA TYR A 56 4.08 11.29 -2.22
C TYR A 56 4.37 9.88 -2.73
N ARG A 57 5.48 9.75 -3.47
CA ARG A 57 5.93 8.48 -4.05
C ARG A 57 7.31 8.13 -3.52
N LEU A 58 7.52 6.86 -3.20
CA LEU A 58 8.83 6.38 -2.75
C LEU A 58 9.83 6.21 -3.92
N ILE A 59 9.32 5.85 -5.10
CA ILE A 59 10.09 5.53 -6.31
C ILE A 59 9.48 6.27 -7.49
N ASP A 60 10.31 6.62 -8.47
CA ASP A 60 9.88 7.11 -9.77
C ASP A 60 9.09 6.02 -10.51
N ASP A 61 7.91 6.36 -11.02
CA ASP A 61 7.11 5.41 -11.80
C ASP A 61 6.16 6.16 -12.75
N HIS A 62 5.67 5.44 -13.75
CA HIS A 62 4.66 5.95 -14.68
C HIS A 62 3.37 6.37 -13.96
N LEU A 63 2.72 7.36 -14.57
CA LEU A 63 1.38 7.78 -14.23
C LEU A 63 0.39 6.74 -14.73
N ARG A 64 0.01 5.82 -13.85
CA ARG A 64 -1.12 4.94 -14.06
C ARG A 64 -2.36 5.61 -13.51
N LEU A 65 -3.23 6.08 -14.39
CA LEU A 65 -4.44 6.77 -14.01
C LEU A 65 -5.66 6.03 -14.54
N ARG A 66 -6.74 6.10 -13.77
CA ARG A 66 -8.01 5.50 -14.14
C ARG A 66 -9.10 6.55 -14.08
N LEU A 67 -9.85 6.69 -15.16
CA LEU A 67 -11.07 7.48 -15.17
C LEU A 67 -12.23 6.59 -14.78
N ARG A 68 -13.02 7.01 -13.79
CA ARG A 68 -14.19 6.30 -13.32
C ARG A 68 -15.42 7.19 -13.37
N TYR A 69 -16.52 6.69 -13.92
CA TYR A 69 -17.79 7.42 -14.02
C TYR A 69 -18.99 6.46 -13.96
N ALA A 70 -20.18 7.01 -13.72
CA ALA A 70 -21.40 6.20 -13.64
C ALA A 70 -21.70 5.52 -14.98
N ALA A 71 -22.22 4.28 -14.92
CA ALA A 71 -22.65 3.57 -16.12
C ALA A 71 -23.80 4.32 -16.81
N ASP A 72 -23.69 4.54 -18.11
CA ASP A 72 -24.62 5.34 -18.90
C ASP A 72 -25.48 4.53 -19.86
N GLY A 73 -25.42 3.20 -19.76
CA GLY A 73 -26.20 2.28 -20.59
C GLY A 73 -25.79 2.25 -22.06
N THR A 74 -24.77 3.03 -22.45
CA THR A 74 -24.24 3.04 -23.82
C THR A 74 -23.09 2.04 -23.95
N GLU A 75 -23.01 1.35 -25.09
CA GLU A 75 -21.88 0.47 -25.43
C GLU A 75 -20.74 1.22 -26.14
N ALA A 76 -20.96 2.47 -26.54
CA ALA A 76 -19.93 3.27 -27.20
C ALA A 76 -18.76 3.57 -26.27
N ASP A 77 -17.54 3.72 -26.81
CA ASP A 77 -16.35 4.17 -26.07
C ASP A 77 -16.13 5.68 -26.32
N PRO A 78 -16.86 6.58 -25.63
CA PRO A 78 -16.78 8.03 -25.89
C PRO A 78 -15.37 8.55 -25.67
N GLU A 79 -14.86 9.39 -26.56
CA GLU A 79 -13.48 9.87 -26.43
C GLU A 79 -13.33 10.90 -25.30
N VAL A 80 -12.23 10.80 -24.54
CA VAL A 80 -11.86 11.78 -23.51
C VAL A 80 -10.36 12.02 -23.58
N LEU A 81 -9.99 13.28 -23.78
CA LEU A 81 -8.60 13.76 -23.79
C LEU A 81 -8.36 14.64 -22.56
N LEU A 82 -7.37 14.24 -21.77
CA LEU A 82 -6.97 14.93 -20.55
C LEU A 82 -5.51 15.35 -20.67
N ARG A 83 -5.19 16.59 -20.30
CA ARG A 83 -3.82 17.04 -20.09
C ARG A 83 -3.44 16.85 -18.64
N ILE A 84 -2.24 16.36 -18.42
CA ILE A 84 -1.70 16.13 -17.09
C ILE A 84 -0.41 16.92 -16.96
N GLU A 85 -0.44 17.90 -16.07
CA GLU A 85 0.73 18.68 -15.70
C GLU A 85 1.37 18.05 -14.47
N THR A 86 2.67 17.82 -14.54
CA THR A 86 3.53 17.38 -13.44
C THR A 86 4.58 18.45 -13.15
N PRO A 87 5.27 18.41 -12.00
CA PRO A 87 6.36 19.35 -11.71
C PRO A 87 7.48 19.35 -12.75
N THR A 88 7.65 18.25 -13.47
CA THR A 88 8.75 18.04 -14.41
C THR A 88 8.37 18.32 -15.86
N ASP A 89 7.11 18.08 -16.24
CA ASP A 89 6.66 18.14 -17.63
C ASP A 89 5.11 18.05 -17.72
N GLN A 90 4.55 18.16 -18.93
CA GLN A 90 3.14 17.94 -19.21
C GLN A 90 2.94 16.86 -20.27
N GLY A 91 1.87 16.08 -20.16
CA GLY A 91 1.54 15.03 -21.13
C GLY A 91 0.05 14.91 -21.35
N ASP A 92 -0.33 14.57 -22.58
CA ASP A 92 -1.73 14.34 -22.94
C ASP A 92 -2.07 12.85 -22.82
N PHE A 93 -3.26 12.56 -22.32
CA PHE A 93 -3.76 11.23 -21.97
C PHE A 93 -5.14 11.00 -22.57
N ARG A 94 -5.33 9.84 -23.18
CA ARG A 94 -6.61 9.40 -23.75
C ARG A 94 -7.20 8.27 -22.93
N ALA A 95 -8.51 8.27 -22.74
CA ALA A 95 -9.21 7.14 -22.14
C ALA A 95 -9.18 5.92 -23.06
N GLY A 96 -8.62 4.81 -22.57
CA GLY A 96 -8.58 3.51 -23.23
C GLY A 96 -9.91 2.77 -23.14
N GLU A 97 -9.88 1.44 -23.26
CA GLU A 97 -11.09 0.60 -23.30
C GLU A 97 -11.91 0.66 -22.00
N ARG A 98 -13.24 0.51 -22.14
CA ARG A 98 -14.16 0.39 -21.01
C ARG A 98 -13.94 -0.92 -20.27
N SER A 99 -13.75 -0.84 -18.96
CA SER A 99 -13.68 -1.97 -18.04
C SER A 99 -14.58 -1.70 -16.83
N GLY A 100 -15.37 -2.67 -16.39
CA GLY A 100 -16.24 -2.47 -15.22
C GLY A 100 -17.48 -3.34 -15.24
N VAL A 101 -18.10 -3.49 -14.07
CA VAL A 101 -19.33 -4.26 -13.92
C VAL A 101 -20.51 -3.31 -14.04
N ALA A 102 -21.49 -3.67 -14.86
CA ALA A 102 -22.74 -2.90 -15.02
C ALA A 102 -23.37 -2.65 -13.64
N GLY A 103 -23.71 -1.39 -13.35
CA GLY A 103 -24.26 -0.97 -12.05
C GLY A 103 -23.23 -0.60 -10.98
N GLN A 104 -21.93 -0.87 -11.17
CA GLN A 104 -20.85 -0.44 -10.25
C GLN A 104 -20.01 0.73 -10.78
N GLY A 105 -20.28 1.18 -12.00
CA GLY A 105 -19.57 2.24 -12.71
C GLY A 105 -18.62 1.70 -13.77
N ILE A 106 -18.28 2.56 -14.71
CA ILE A 106 -17.33 2.30 -15.80
C ILE A 106 -15.97 2.82 -15.37
N ASN A 107 -14.94 2.02 -15.62
CA ASN A 107 -13.56 2.40 -15.39
C ASN A 107 -12.75 2.30 -16.69
N ARG A 108 -11.91 3.29 -16.96
CA ARG A 108 -11.08 3.36 -18.16
C ARG A 108 -9.66 3.71 -17.77
N ALA A 109 -8.69 2.93 -18.23
CA ALA A 109 -7.29 3.29 -18.05
C ALA A 109 -6.99 4.52 -18.93
N LEU A 110 -6.23 5.48 -18.41
CA LEU A 110 -5.75 6.61 -19.20
C LEU A 110 -4.38 6.26 -19.75
N ALA A 111 -4.24 6.25 -21.08
CA ALA A 111 -3.00 5.99 -21.78
C ALA A 111 -2.38 7.30 -22.28
N SER A 112 -1.07 7.47 -22.10
CA SER A 112 -0.36 8.63 -22.63
C SER A 112 -0.33 8.61 -24.16
N VAL A 113 -0.60 9.75 -24.78
CA VAL A 113 -0.61 9.94 -26.23
C VAL A 113 0.82 9.99 -26.80
N GLU A 114 1.78 10.51 -26.03
CA GLU A 114 3.17 10.76 -26.46
C GLU A 114 4.16 9.63 -26.07
N SER A 115 3.67 8.38 -25.95
CA SER A 115 4.51 7.26 -25.52
C SER A 115 5.25 6.58 -26.69
N SER A 116 6.18 7.27 -27.37
CA SER A 116 7.08 6.60 -28.35
C SER A 116 8.46 7.24 -28.55
N GLY A 117 8.98 7.95 -27.56
CA GLY A 117 10.39 8.40 -27.58
C GLY A 117 11.35 7.30 -27.09
N PRO A 118 12.61 7.22 -27.59
CA PRO A 118 13.65 6.31 -27.08
C PRO A 118 13.98 6.52 -25.59
N THR A 119 13.49 7.60 -24.98
CA THR A 119 13.47 7.87 -23.53
C THR A 119 12.43 7.05 -22.76
N ALA A 120 11.71 6.14 -23.42
CA ALA A 120 10.70 5.26 -22.83
C ALA A 120 11.17 4.51 -21.57
N PHE A 121 12.48 4.23 -21.48
CA PHE A 121 13.11 3.46 -20.42
C PHE A 121 13.64 4.31 -19.24
N TYR A 122 13.65 5.64 -19.35
CA TYR A 122 14.12 6.53 -18.28
C TYR A 122 12.96 6.97 -17.40
N PHE A 123 12.92 6.47 -16.17
CA PHE A 123 11.97 6.87 -15.14
C PHE A 123 12.40 8.19 -14.49
N GLY A 124 11.46 9.14 -14.32
CA GLY A 124 11.54 10.15 -13.25
C GLY A 124 11.86 11.60 -13.62
N TYR A 125 12.35 11.93 -14.82
CA TYR A 125 12.66 13.33 -15.17
C TYR A 125 12.41 13.65 -16.64
N GLY A 126 11.66 14.74 -16.90
CA GLY A 126 11.40 15.30 -18.24
C GLY A 126 10.38 14.51 -19.07
N ARG A 127 9.40 13.86 -18.42
CA ARG A 127 8.34 13.12 -19.10
C ARG A 127 6.99 13.41 -18.46
N GLY A 128 6.02 13.87 -19.26
CA GLY A 128 4.66 14.18 -18.81
C GLY A 128 3.84 12.99 -18.33
N ASP A 129 4.34 11.76 -18.54
CA ASP A 129 3.71 10.51 -18.13
C ASP A 129 4.39 9.80 -16.94
N ALA A 130 5.33 10.48 -16.27
CA ALA A 130 6.01 9.97 -15.08
C ALA A 130 5.92 10.98 -13.94
N LEU A 131 5.83 10.46 -12.71
CA LEU A 131 5.91 11.28 -11.51
C LEU A 131 7.24 11.02 -10.80
N PRO A 132 8.00 12.07 -10.45
CA PRO A 132 9.22 11.91 -9.68
C PRO A 132 8.92 11.43 -8.27
N ARG A 133 9.88 10.73 -7.67
CA ARG A 133 9.92 10.32 -6.28
C ARG A 133 9.90 11.54 -5.35
N GLY A 134 9.41 11.33 -4.14
CA GLY A 134 9.21 12.36 -3.15
C GLY A 134 7.86 13.05 -3.29
N ARG A 135 7.81 14.31 -2.88
CA ARG A 135 6.59 15.14 -2.90
C ARG A 135 6.36 15.65 -4.31
N SER A 136 5.26 15.23 -4.91
CA SER A 136 4.88 15.60 -6.26
C SER A 136 3.42 16.04 -6.30
N TRP A 137 3.08 16.82 -7.32
CA TRP A 137 1.70 17.19 -7.59
C TRP A 137 1.38 16.79 -9.02
N LEU A 138 0.10 16.63 -9.32
CA LEU A 138 -0.38 16.47 -10.68
C LEU A 138 -1.64 17.31 -10.85
N ARG A 139 -1.76 18.02 -11.97
CA ARG A 139 -2.98 18.73 -12.34
C ARG A 139 -3.55 18.08 -13.58
N VAL A 140 -4.77 17.58 -13.46
CA VAL A 140 -5.54 17.03 -14.57
C VAL A 140 -6.44 18.13 -15.11
N THR A 141 -6.33 18.41 -16.40
CA THR A 141 -7.15 19.37 -17.13
C THR A 141 -7.88 18.63 -18.23
N VAL A 142 -9.19 18.82 -18.32
CA VAL A 142 -10.00 18.25 -19.40
C VAL A 142 -9.80 19.08 -20.66
N LEU A 143 -9.24 18.50 -21.72
CA LEU A 143 -9.07 19.19 -23.01
C LEU A 143 -10.30 18.98 -23.87
N GLU A 144 -10.62 17.72 -24.16
CA GLU A 144 -11.71 17.33 -25.06
C GLU A 144 -12.52 16.20 -24.42
N VAL A 145 -13.84 16.29 -24.59
CA VAL A 145 -14.79 15.30 -24.08
C VAL A 145 -15.86 15.12 -25.13
N ASP A 146 -16.13 13.85 -25.44
CA ASP A 146 -17.27 13.46 -26.28
C ASP A 146 -18.58 14.02 -25.69
N PRO A 147 -19.48 14.60 -26.51
CA PRO A 147 -20.77 15.11 -26.06
C PRO A 147 -21.57 14.13 -25.19
N ALA A 148 -21.41 12.81 -25.38
CA ALA A 148 -22.08 11.80 -24.56
C ALA A 148 -21.64 11.82 -23.08
N LEU A 149 -20.45 12.34 -22.77
CA LEU A 149 -19.89 12.42 -21.42
C LEU A 149 -19.82 13.87 -20.87
N ALA A 150 -20.07 14.88 -21.70
CA ALA A 150 -19.93 16.27 -21.31
C ALA A 150 -20.79 16.64 -20.09
N GLY A 151 -20.18 17.31 -19.09
CA GLY A 151 -20.85 17.77 -17.87
C GLY A 151 -21.09 16.69 -16.81
N ARG A 152 -20.67 15.44 -17.04
CA ARG A 152 -20.84 14.36 -16.05
C ARG A 152 -19.81 14.42 -14.93
N ALA A 153 -20.21 13.98 -13.75
CA ALA A 153 -19.29 13.75 -12.64
C ALA A 153 -18.47 12.47 -12.90
N ALA A 154 -17.15 12.62 -12.91
CA ALA A 154 -16.21 11.54 -12.95
C ALA A 154 -15.22 11.64 -11.79
N THR A 155 -14.50 10.57 -11.54
CA THR A 155 -13.42 10.52 -10.57
C THR A 155 -12.17 10.03 -11.28
N VAL A 156 -11.07 10.77 -11.14
CA VAL A 156 -9.75 10.33 -11.59
C VAL A 156 -9.06 9.67 -10.42
N GLU A 157 -8.73 8.38 -10.59
CA GLU A 157 -8.01 7.59 -9.60
C GLU A 157 -6.54 7.49 -10.03
N LEU A 158 -5.62 7.86 -9.12
CA LEU A 158 -4.19 7.60 -9.32
C LEU A 158 -3.83 6.22 -8.75
N GLN A 159 -3.36 5.32 -9.61
CA GLN A 159 -2.94 3.99 -9.19
C GLN A 159 -1.55 3.98 -8.56
N PRO A 160 -1.31 3.09 -7.59
CA PRO A 160 -0.03 2.94 -6.92
C PRO A 160 1.08 2.51 -7.88
N PRO A 161 2.34 2.91 -7.62
CA PRO A 161 3.47 2.45 -8.40
C PRO A 161 3.61 0.91 -8.38
N LEU A 162 3.88 0.34 -9.56
CA LEU A 162 4.06 -1.11 -9.80
C LEU A 162 2.92 -2.01 -9.31
N ASP A 163 1.70 -1.47 -9.13
CA ASP A 163 0.52 -2.14 -8.51
C ASP A 163 0.77 -2.69 -7.08
N LEU A 164 1.96 -2.48 -6.52
CA LEU A 164 2.45 -3.15 -5.31
C LEU A 164 2.96 -2.14 -4.26
N LEU A 165 3.46 -0.98 -4.69
CA LEU A 165 4.08 0.00 -3.83
C LEU A 165 3.11 1.14 -3.54
N LYS A 166 2.77 1.29 -2.26
CA LYS A 166 1.70 2.17 -1.78
C LYS A 166 2.01 3.64 -2.09
N LEU A 167 1.05 4.34 -2.70
CA LEU A 167 0.96 5.81 -2.63
C LEU A 167 0.70 6.16 -1.17
N THR A 168 1.64 6.82 -0.53
CA THR A 168 1.54 7.16 0.90
C THR A 168 1.23 8.64 0.98
N ASP A 169 0.15 9.00 1.66
CA ASP A 169 -0.14 10.40 1.97
C ASP A 169 0.94 10.95 2.91
N LEU A 170 1.24 12.25 2.83
CA LEU A 170 2.44 12.86 3.42
C LEU A 170 2.53 12.63 4.94
N ASP A 171 1.38 12.57 5.60
CA ASP A 171 1.24 12.34 7.05
C ASP A 171 1.67 10.94 7.50
N TYR A 172 1.93 10.02 6.56
CA TYR A 172 2.19 8.60 6.84
C TYR A 172 3.60 8.14 6.44
N VAL A 173 4.49 9.04 6.01
CA VAL A 173 5.89 8.70 5.69
C VAL A 173 6.61 8.01 6.85
N TRP A 174 6.27 8.33 8.10
CA TRP A 174 6.83 7.69 9.29
C TRP A 174 6.52 6.18 9.40
N LEU A 175 5.53 5.68 8.65
CA LEU A 175 5.16 4.26 8.59
C LEU A 175 6.03 3.45 7.63
N TRP A 176 7.04 4.04 6.99
CA TRP A 176 7.91 3.35 6.05
C TRP A 176 8.51 2.02 6.57
N PRO A 177 8.87 1.84 7.87
CA PRO A 177 9.38 0.55 8.34
C PRO A 177 8.34 -0.57 8.26
N PHE A 178 7.05 -0.23 8.25
CA PHE A 178 5.93 -1.16 8.19
C PHE A 178 5.48 -1.45 6.75
N PHE A 179 6.11 -0.90 5.72
CA PHE A 179 5.78 -1.25 4.33
C PHE A 179 6.00 -2.73 4.06
N PHE A 180 7.06 -3.30 4.65
CA PHE A 180 7.42 -4.71 4.57
C PHE A 180 7.02 -5.50 5.82
N TRP A 181 5.95 -5.10 6.51
CA TRP A 181 5.52 -5.72 7.77
C TRP A 181 5.38 -7.25 7.69
N LYS A 182 5.04 -7.81 6.51
CA LYS A 182 4.96 -9.26 6.28
C LYS A 182 6.32 -9.95 6.48
N VAL A 183 7.39 -9.33 5.98
CA VAL A 183 8.77 -9.83 6.15
C VAL A 183 9.19 -9.69 7.60
N ALA A 184 8.90 -8.54 8.22
CA ALA A 184 9.16 -8.34 9.64
C ALA A 184 8.41 -9.34 10.53
N ALA A 185 7.15 -9.67 10.20
CA ALA A 185 6.36 -10.68 10.89
C ALA A 185 7.00 -12.08 10.78
N LEU A 186 7.49 -12.43 9.59
CA LEU A 186 8.17 -13.70 9.37
C LEU A 186 9.47 -13.81 10.20
N LEU A 187 10.26 -12.74 10.25
CA LEU A 187 11.45 -12.67 11.10
C LEU A 187 11.10 -12.74 12.59
N LEU A 188 9.96 -12.16 13.00
CA LEU A 188 9.50 -12.17 14.39
C LEU A 188 8.96 -13.55 14.85
N LEU A 189 8.57 -14.42 13.91
CA LEU A 189 8.19 -15.81 14.23
C LEU A 189 9.37 -16.64 14.73
N ILE A 190 10.59 -16.39 14.25
CA ILE A 190 11.80 -17.15 14.62
C ILE A 190 12.06 -17.08 16.15
N PRO A 191 12.20 -15.89 16.78
CA PRO A 191 12.39 -15.80 18.22
C PRO A 191 11.16 -16.26 19.00
N GLY A 192 9.94 -16.08 18.47
CA GLY A 192 8.71 -16.57 19.10
C GLY A 192 8.67 -18.10 19.19
N ALA A 193 9.01 -18.79 18.09
CA ALA A 193 9.11 -20.25 18.05
C ALA A 193 10.23 -20.76 18.98
N ALA A 194 11.39 -20.11 18.98
CA ALA A 194 12.49 -20.44 19.88
C ALA A 194 12.09 -20.30 21.36
N LEU A 195 11.40 -19.21 21.72
CA LEU A 195 10.86 -19.00 23.08
C LEU A 195 9.82 -20.05 23.46
N ALA A 196 8.93 -20.42 22.54
CA ALA A 196 7.92 -21.45 22.78
C ALA A 196 8.57 -22.83 23.05
N VAL A 197 9.53 -23.24 22.22
CA VAL A 197 10.28 -24.50 22.39
C VAL A 197 11.07 -24.48 23.70
N PHE A 198 11.75 -23.37 24.01
CA PHE A 198 12.52 -23.24 25.24
C PHE A 198 11.63 -23.29 26.50
N THR A 199 10.48 -22.63 26.46
CA THR A 199 9.50 -22.67 27.57
C THR A 199 8.91 -24.07 27.75
N PHE A 200 8.60 -24.77 26.65
CA PHE A 200 8.01 -26.11 26.69
C PHE A 200 9.02 -27.16 27.16
N THR A 201 10.26 -27.10 26.69
CA THR A 201 11.34 -27.97 27.14
C THR A 201 11.57 -27.77 28.64
N LEU A 202 11.76 -26.54 29.12
CA LEU A 202 11.91 -26.24 30.55
C LEU A 202 10.79 -26.82 31.41
N ARG A 203 9.51 -26.62 31.02
CA ARG A 203 8.37 -27.21 31.73
C ARG A 203 8.42 -28.73 31.74
N ARG A 204 8.79 -29.36 30.62
CA ARG A 204 8.90 -30.81 30.52
C ARG A 204 10.01 -31.36 31.42
N TRP A 205 11.14 -30.65 31.52
CA TRP A 205 12.24 -31.01 32.43
C TRP A 205 11.82 -30.89 33.89
N GLN A 206 11.15 -29.79 34.27
CA GLN A 206 10.61 -29.60 35.63
C GLN A 206 9.61 -30.70 36.00
N HIS A 207 8.64 -31.02 35.13
CA HIS A 207 7.68 -32.08 35.39
C HIS A 207 8.32 -33.47 35.54
N ARG A 208 9.38 -33.78 34.77
CA ARG A 208 10.12 -35.04 34.94
C ARG A 208 10.89 -35.08 36.26
N ALA A 209 11.56 -33.99 36.61
CA ALA A 209 12.31 -33.88 37.86
C ALA A 209 11.39 -34.02 39.09
N SER A 210 10.21 -33.38 39.08
CA SER A 210 9.21 -33.52 40.14
C SER A 210 8.69 -34.95 40.26
N LYS A 211 8.33 -35.61 39.14
CA LYS A 211 7.89 -37.02 39.17
C LYS A 211 8.94 -37.97 39.74
N GLN A 212 10.22 -37.74 39.42
CA GLN A 212 11.32 -38.57 39.91
C GLN A 212 11.59 -38.33 41.40
N ALA A 213 11.40 -37.10 41.90
CA ALA A 213 11.48 -36.79 43.33
C ALA A 213 10.31 -37.42 44.12
N ASP A 214 9.08 -37.34 43.61
CA ASP A 214 7.91 -37.94 44.27
C ASP A 214 7.99 -39.47 44.31
N SER A 215 8.53 -40.10 43.26
CA SER A 215 8.70 -41.57 43.20
C SER A 215 9.77 -42.07 44.18
N ALA A 216 10.76 -41.25 44.52
CA ALA A 216 11.80 -41.60 45.48
C ALA A 216 11.36 -41.46 46.95
N VAL A 217 10.30 -40.69 47.22
CA VAL A 217 9.73 -40.49 48.57
C VAL A 217 8.66 -41.55 48.89
N GLY A 218 8.06 -42.20 47.89
CA GLY A 218 7.02 -43.22 48.07
C GLY A 218 7.51 -44.65 48.26
N THR A 219 8.82 -44.88 48.42
CA THR A 219 9.43 -46.22 48.53
C THR A 219 9.92 -46.61 49.93
N ASP A 220 9.53 -45.86 50.98
CA ASP A 220 9.78 -46.23 52.39
C ASP A 220 8.56 -46.85 53.07
#